data_AF-A0A7W9BBP5-F1
#
_entry.id   AF-A0A7W9BBP5-F1
#
_cell.length_a   1.000
_cell.length_b   1.000
_cell.length_c   1.000
_cell.angle_alpha   90.00
_cell.angle_beta   90.00
_cell.angle_gamma   90.00
#
_symmetry.space_group_name_H-M   'P 1'
#
loop_
_entity.id
_entity.type
_entity.pdbx_description
1 polymer ?
#
loop_
_entity_poly.entity_id
_entity_poly.type
_entity_poly.pdbx_seq_one_letter_code
_entity_poly.pdbx_strand_id
1 'polypeptide(L)'
;MDLFNHRLRLHADPSRVVVRPFHIASTSNGVVPSRVERLVGEVLEMTIEEARDELEIVLKDFEARHWQTRRVFMTRYAEIEEQLQLDGSQISDERRQLIGAYFCHEYSYAAAALMNPSAVPHFDQSGMSEGSMRILMSMRSVGEGHISSVAFREGIITDDHQLKLAPEPPFATSADIHNRPDDGVVDGPVTVHRHRDSTLSGTVIFPITIAQSKGLEDLRIVHFTHDNGQQEWIGTYTAYNGSVIQSELMRTRDFRAFDLVPMTGPAARNKGMALFPRKVGGQYMMIGRQDGENLFLLKSDTLEHWDEGERILTPVFPWELVQIGNCGPPIELDEGWLLLTHGVGAMRKYSIGAALLDKNDPSKVLGRTREPILAAKDQDREGYVPNVVYSCGAIRHGNALFLPYGIADSSIGFAFVGIDDLLRAMA
;
A
#
# COMPACT_ATOMS: atom_id res chain seq x y z
N MET A 1 -20.18 1.97 -24.37
CA MET A 1 -19.85 2.21 -22.95
C MET A 1 -18.89 3.37 -22.94
N ASP A 2 -19.30 4.45 -22.30
CA ASP A 2 -18.49 5.65 -22.21
C ASP A 2 -17.65 5.61 -20.93
N LEU A 3 -16.33 5.67 -21.11
CA LEU A 3 -15.35 5.75 -20.04
C LEU A 3 -14.92 7.21 -19.89
N PHE A 4 -15.25 7.84 -18.75
CA PHE A 4 -14.77 9.18 -18.47
C PHE A 4 -13.38 9.11 -17.83
N ASN A 5 -12.33 9.45 -18.58
CA ASN A 5 -10.97 9.55 -18.06
C ASN A 5 -10.75 10.93 -17.45
N HIS A 6 -10.46 10.98 -16.16
CA HIS A 6 -10.15 12.22 -15.47
C HIS A 6 -8.74 12.70 -15.88
N ARG A 7 -8.54 14.02 -15.98
CA ARG A 7 -7.26 14.60 -16.44
C ARG A 7 -6.13 14.50 -15.41
N LEU A 8 -6.48 14.41 -14.13
CA LEU A 8 -5.51 14.26 -13.04
C LEU A 8 -4.71 12.97 -13.21
N ARG A 9 -3.40 13.05 -13.01
CA ARG A 9 -2.50 11.91 -12.90
C ARG A 9 -1.61 12.09 -11.69
N LEU A 10 -1.30 10.99 -10.99
CA LEU A 10 -0.27 10.95 -9.97
C LEU A 10 0.99 10.30 -10.55
N HIS A 11 2.14 10.92 -10.32
CA HIS A 11 3.42 10.44 -10.80
C HIS A 11 4.35 10.16 -9.62
N ALA A 12 5.40 9.39 -9.88
CA ALA A 12 6.55 9.32 -8.98
C ALA A 12 7.04 10.74 -8.67
N ASP A 13 7.40 10.97 -7.42
CA ASP A 13 7.91 12.24 -6.94
C ASP A 13 9.11 11.98 -6.01
N PRO A 14 10.35 12.19 -6.50
CA PRO A 14 11.55 11.97 -5.72
C PRO A 14 11.70 12.94 -4.54
N SER A 15 10.96 14.06 -4.52
CA SER A 15 10.96 14.99 -3.40
C SER A 15 10.18 14.46 -2.18
N ARG A 16 9.42 13.36 -2.35
CA ARG A 16 8.68 12.70 -1.27
C ARG A 16 9.61 11.83 -0.44
N VAL A 17 10.11 12.40 0.64
CA VAL A 17 11.13 11.80 1.50
C VAL A 17 10.62 11.56 2.93
N VAL A 18 11.18 10.54 3.58
CA VAL A 18 11.08 10.28 5.01
C VAL A 18 12.48 10.14 5.60
N VAL A 19 12.68 10.50 6.87
CA VAL A 19 13.93 10.18 7.57
C VAL A 19 13.87 8.74 8.06
N ARG A 20 14.89 7.93 7.75
CA ARG A 20 14.99 6.54 8.18
C ARG A 20 16.34 6.24 8.83
N PRO A 21 16.40 5.24 9.72
CA PRO A 21 17.67 4.71 10.22
C PRO A 21 18.58 4.28 9.08
N PHE A 22 19.82 4.77 9.09
CA PHE A 22 20.90 4.36 8.21
C PHE A 22 21.78 3.34 8.93
N HIS A 23 21.92 2.16 8.34
CA HIS A 23 22.73 1.08 8.87
C HIS A 23 24.05 0.99 8.11
N ILE A 24 25.15 1.28 8.80
CA ILE A 24 26.48 1.10 8.26
C ILE A 24 26.93 -0.31 8.59
N ALA A 25 27.32 -1.08 7.57
CA ALA A 25 27.81 -2.44 7.76
C ALA A 25 28.98 -2.45 8.77
N SER A 26 28.80 -3.18 9.87
CA SER A 26 29.83 -3.37 10.88
C SER A 26 30.63 -4.63 10.55
N THR A 27 31.80 -4.47 9.95
CA THR A 27 32.80 -5.53 9.90
C THR A 27 33.87 -5.20 10.93
N SER A 28 33.84 -5.84 12.10
CA SER A 28 34.90 -5.76 13.09
C SER A 28 35.65 -7.10 13.14
N ASN A 29 36.98 -7.07 12.99
CA ASN A 29 37.84 -8.24 13.18
C ASN A 29 38.45 -8.26 14.59
N GLY A 30 37.81 -7.61 15.57
CA GLY A 30 38.26 -7.55 16.98
C GLY A 30 39.49 -6.68 17.27
N VAL A 31 40.25 -6.24 16.24
CA VAL A 31 41.49 -5.44 16.39
C VAL A 31 41.31 -3.99 15.91
N VAL A 32 40.34 -3.72 15.02
CA VAL A 32 40.08 -2.40 14.46
C VAL A 32 38.65 -2.01 14.79
N PRO A 33 38.40 -0.78 15.32
CA PRO A 33 37.05 -0.30 15.55
C PRO A 33 36.22 -0.41 14.27
N SER A 34 34.99 -0.89 14.42
CA SER A 34 34.01 -0.83 13.35
C SER A 34 33.82 0.60 12.86
N ARG A 35 33.35 0.75 11.61
CA ARG A 35 33.06 2.09 11.06
C ARG A 35 32.05 2.86 11.92
N VAL A 36 31.14 2.15 12.58
CA VAL A 36 30.14 2.72 13.50
C VAL A 36 30.85 3.29 14.74
N GLU A 37 31.67 2.50 15.43
CA GLU A 37 32.43 2.93 16.61
C GLU A 37 33.35 4.11 16.30
N ARG A 38 34.03 4.08 15.13
CA ARG A 38 34.89 5.18 14.70
C ARG A 38 34.11 6.48 14.53
N LEU A 39 32.97 6.45 13.82
CA LEU A 39 32.16 7.66 13.61
C LEU A 39 31.64 8.25 14.93
N VAL A 40 31.17 7.39 15.84
CA VAL A 40 30.74 7.83 17.17
C VAL A 40 31.91 8.44 17.95
N GLY A 41 33.08 7.77 17.94
CA GLY A 41 34.30 8.28 18.58
C GLY A 41 34.71 9.66 18.10
N GLU A 42 34.72 9.89 16.79
CA GLU A 42 35.06 11.20 16.20
C GLU A 42 34.11 12.31 16.68
N VAL A 43 32.80 12.05 16.78
CA VAL A 43 31.83 13.03 17.29
C VAL A 43 32.00 13.26 18.80
N LEU A 44 32.41 12.23 19.56
CA LEU A 44 32.70 12.37 21.00
C LEU A 44 33.96 13.18 21.26
N GLU A 45 34.94 13.14 20.35
CA GLU A 45 36.19 13.90 20.41
C GLU A 45 36.03 15.39 20.03
N MET A 46 35.03 15.74 19.21
CA MET A 46 34.70 17.14 18.88
C MET A 46 34.41 17.96 20.13
N THR A 47 34.83 19.22 20.19
CA THR A 47 34.37 20.18 21.21
C THR A 47 32.84 20.38 21.15
N ILE A 48 32.25 20.96 22.20
CA ILE A 48 30.80 21.21 22.22
C ILE A 48 30.42 22.22 21.13
N GLU A 49 31.27 23.23 20.92
CA GLU A 49 31.14 24.23 19.87
C GLU A 49 31.19 23.59 18.48
N GLU A 50 32.18 22.74 18.18
CA GLU A 50 32.27 22.04 16.89
C GLU A 50 31.06 21.15 16.61
N ALA A 51 30.62 20.37 17.60
CA ALA A 51 29.44 19.52 17.46
C ALA A 51 28.15 20.34 17.26
N ARG A 52 28.05 21.51 17.89
CA ARG A 52 26.92 22.44 17.71
C ARG A 52 26.92 23.02 16.31
N ASP A 53 28.05 23.54 15.84
CA ASP A 53 28.16 24.18 14.53
C ASP A 53 27.83 23.19 13.41
N GLU A 54 28.32 21.95 13.50
CA GLU A 54 28.00 20.89 12.54
C GLU A 54 26.51 20.50 12.60
N LEU A 55 25.94 20.38 13.81
CA LEU A 55 24.52 20.10 13.98
C LEU A 55 23.64 21.22 13.41
N GLU A 56 24.04 22.49 13.54
CA GLU A 56 23.32 23.63 12.97
C GLU A 56 23.30 23.59 11.43
N ILE A 57 24.41 23.17 10.80
CA ILE A 57 24.46 22.95 9.35
C ILE A 57 23.45 21.88 8.95
N VAL A 58 23.45 20.73 9.62
CA VAL A 58 22.50 19.63 9.36
C VAL A 58 21.06 20.12 9.54
N LEU A 59 20.73 20.78 10.64
CA LEU A 59 19.36 21.22 10.90
C LEU A 59 18.89 22.26 9.88
N LYS A 60 19.76 23.18 9.48
CA LYS A 60 19.43 24.17 8.44
C LYS A 60 19.03 23.50 7.12
N ASP A 61 19.68 22.41 6.75
CA ASP A 61 19.43 21.71 5.49
C ASP A 61 18.20 20.78 5.52
N PHE A 62 17.81 20.29 6.71
CA PHE A 62 16.82 19.20 6.84
C PHE A 62 15.58 19.55 7.70
N GLU A 63 15.62 20.54 8.59
CA GLU A 63 14.51 20.85 9.52
C GLU A 63 13.24 21.35 8.81
N ALA A 64 13.39 22.07 7.69
CA ALA A 64 12.25 22.56 6.92
C ALA A 64 11.47 21.45 6.17
N ARG A 65 12.11 20.30 5.91
CA ARG A 65 11.54 19.20 5.11
C ARG A 65 11.07 18.01 5.94
N HIS A 66 11.37 18.00 7.24
CA HIS A 66 11.02 16.88 8.10
C HIS A 66 10.36 17.32 9.40
N TRP A 67 9.40 16.53 9.82
CA TRP A 67 8.75 16.71 11.10
C TRP A 67 9.64 16.22 12.24
N GLN A 68 9.85 17.08 13.26
CA GLN A 68 10.57 16.73 14.47
C GLN A 68 11.96 16.09 14.23
N THR A 69 12.75 16.64 13.30
CA THR A 69 14.10 16.15 12.94
C THR A 69 14.96 15.81 14.15
N ARG A 70 15.00 16.70 15.15
CA ARG A 70 15.73 16.49 16.41
C ARG A 70 15.27 15.26 17.19
N ARG A 71 13.96 14.99 17.23
CA ARG A 71 13.40 13.81 17.90
C ARG A 71 13.82 12.53 17.19
N VAL A 72 13.78 12.52 15.85
CA VAL A 72 14.24 11.37 15.05
C VAL A 72 15.71 11.09 15.34
N PHE A 73 16.55 12.12 15.37
CA PHE A 73 17.97 11.98 15.72
C PHE A 73 18.15 11.42 17.13
N MET A 74 17.38 11.91 18.11
CA MET A 74 17.48 11.41 19.48
C MET A 74 16.98 9.97 19.63
N THR A 75 15.93 9.57 18.93
CA THR A 75 15.49 8.17 18.89
C THR A 75 16.59 7.28 18.30
N ARG A 76 17.23 7.72 17.21
CA ARG A 76 18.33 6.96 16.62
C ARG A 76 19.57 6.92 17.52
N TYR A 77 19.87 8.01 18.22
CA TYR A 77 20.94 8.04 19.21
C TYR A 77 20.72 7.01 20.31
N ALA A 78 19.50 6.88 20.85
CA ALA A 78 19.20 5.90 21.89
C ALA A 78 19.49 4.45 21.45
N GLU A 79 19.18 4.11 20.20
CA GLU A 79 19.51 2.80 19.61
C GLU A 79 21.03 2.59 19.50
N ILE A 80 21.79 3.62 19.11
CA ILE A 80 23.26 3.58 19.01
C ILE A 80 23.91 3.50 20.40
N GLU A 81 23.37 4.24 21.37
CA GLU A 81 23.80 4.24 22.77
C GLU A 81 23.69 2.85 23.37
N GLU A 82 22.55 2.18 23.17
CA GLU A 82 22.34 0.81 23.62
C GLU A 82 23.29 -0.16 22.88
N GLN A 83 23.37 -0.06 21.55
CA GLN A 83 24.21 -0.92 20.72
C GLN A 83 25.69 -0.87 21.12
N LEU A 84 26.20 0.31 21.46
CA LEU A 84 27.62 0.54 21.82
C LEU A 84 27.87 0.63 23.32
N GLN A 85 26.82 0.45 24.15
CA GLN A 85 26.89 0.56 25.62
C GLN A 85 27.50 1.89 26.10
N LEU A 86 27.09 3.00 25.49
CA LEU A 86 27.54 4.34 25.86
C LEU A 86 26.83 4.83 27.13
N ASP A 87 27.46 5.74 27.87
CA ASP A 87 26.82 6.48 28.97
C ASP A 87 26.44 7.89 28.50
N GLY A 88 25.25 8.06 27.93
CA GLY A 88 24.78 9.36 27.46
C GLY A 88 24.48 10.37 28.54
N SER A 89 24.53 10.01 29.82
CA SER A 89 24.51 11.02 30.89
C SER A 89 25.75 11.92 30.86
N GLN A 90 26.84 11.44 30.25
CA GLN A 90 28.11 12.16 30.09
C GLN A 90 28.26 12.83 28.71
N ILE A 91 27.27 12.70 27.82
CA ILE A 91 27.33 13.20 26.44
C ILE A 91 26.37 14.39 26.29
N SER A 92 26.88 15.53 25.82
CA SER A 92 26.08 16.74 25.57
C SER A 92 24.98 16.50 24.53
N ASP A 93 23.86 17.20 24.65
CA ASP A 93 22.70 17.11 23.75
C ASP A 93 23.06 17.31 22.26
N GLU A 94 24.01 18.20 21.96
CA GLU A 94 24.45 18.47 20.58
C GLU A 94 25.13 17.24 19.97
N ARG A 95 26.10 16.65 20.69
CA ARG A 95 26.76 15.41 20.26
C ARG A 95 25.78 14.24 20.14
N ARG A 96 24.83 14.10 21.07
CA ARG A 96 23.81 13.04 20.99
C ARG A 96 22.97 13.17 19.72
N GLN A 97 22.49 14.38 19.42
CA GLN A 97 21.76 14.65 18.19
C GLN A 97 22.61 14.45 16.93
N LEU A 98 23.86 14.90 16.94
CA LEU A 98 24.76 14.77 15.79
C LEU A 98 25.12 13.30 15.51
N ILE A 99 25.39 12.50 16.55
CA ILE A 99 25.53 11.04 16.42
C ILE A 99 24.28 10.46 15.77
N GLY A 100 23.10 10.77 16.29
CA GLY A 100 21.83 10.34 15.72
C GLY A 100 21.69 10.70 14.23
N ALA A 101 22.05 11.93 13.86
CA ALA A 101 22.01 12.42 12.49
C ALA A 101 22.91 11.62 11.54
N TYR A 102 24.14 11.28 11.93
CA TYR A 102 25.06 10.46 11.12
C TYR A 102 24.53 9.04 10.83
N PHE A 103 23.60 8.55 11.66
CA PHE A 103 22.94 7.26 11.48
C PHE A 103 21.50 7.39 10.99
N CYS A 104 21.16 8.53 10.38
CA CYS A 104 19.93 8.76 9.64
C CYS A 104 20.22 9.08 8.16
N HIS A 105 19.25 8.83 7.28
CA HIS A 105 19.27 9.30 5.91
C HIS A 105 17.87 9.71 5.47
N GLU A 106 17.78 10.60 4.48
CA GLU A 106 16.55 10.82 3.73
C GLU A 106 16.33 9.64 2.78
N TYR A 107 15.13 9.08 2.79
CA TYR A 107 14.72 8.02 1.90
C TYR A 107 13.53 8.50 1.07
N SER A 108 13.69 8.53 -0.26
CA SER A 108 12.60 8.87 -1.16
C SER A 108 11.73 7.64 -1.42
N TYR A 109 10.49 7.66 -0.92
CA TYR A 109 9.61 6.48 -0.94
C TYR A 109 8.76 6.37 -2.20
N ALA A 110 8.68 7.44 -2.99
CA ALA A 110 7.93 7.50 -4.24
C ALA A 110 8.81 7.92 -5.42
N ALA A 111 10.14 7.74 -5.33
CA ALA A 111 11.09 8.16 -6.35
C ALA A 111 10.97 7.41 -7.68
N ALA A 112 10.64 6.10 -7.64
CA ALA A 112 10.65 5.28 -8.84
C ALA A 112 9.27 5.14 -9.48
N ALA A 113 8.23 4.89 -8.67
CA ALA A 113 6.88 4.67 -9.19
C ALA A 113 5.78 4.84 -8.12
N LEU A 114 4.60 5.25 -8.58
CA LEU A 114 3.33 5.12 -7.85
C LEU A 114 2.37 4.27 -8.69
N MET A 115 1.81 3.21 -8.12
CA MET A 115 0.98 2.28 -8.87
C MET A 115 -0.01 1.52 -7.99
N ASN A 116 -0.79 0.64 -8.63
CA ASN A 116 -1.67 -0.36 -8.01
C ASN A 116 -2.58 0.21 -6.92
N PRO A 117 -3.39 1.24 -7.25
CA PRO A 117 -4.24 1.92 -6.27
C PRO A 117 -5.46 1.08 -5.89
N SER A 118 -5.93 1.24 -4.66
CA SER A 118 -7.20 0.70 -4.16
C SER A 118 -7.95 1.79 -3.41
N ALA A 119 -9.19 2.07 -3.80
CA ALA A 119 -10.03 3.08 -3.16
C ALA A 119 -11.10 2.47 -2.26
N VAL A 120 -11.42 3.18 -1.18
CA VAL A 120 -12.52 2.90 -0.25
C VAL A 120 -13.16 4.21 0.21
N PRO A 121 -14.42 4.19 0.70
CA PRO A 121 -14.97 5.31 1.44
C PRO A 121 -14.06 5.66 2.63
N HIS A 122 -13.85 6.96 2.83
CA HIS A 122 -13.16 7.47 4.00
C HIS A 122 -13.98 7.18 5.28
N PHE A 123 -13.30 6.91 6.41
CA PHE A 123 -13.94 6.60 7.70
C PHE A 123 -14.79 7.74 8.26
N ASP A 124 -14.47 8.97 7.86
CA ASP A 124 -15.23 10.19 8.17
C ASP A 124 -15.85 10.78 6.89
N GLN A 125 -17.18 10.76 6.81
CA GLN A 125 -17.99 11.39 5.76
C GLN A 125 -18.67 12.68 6.23
N SER A 126 -18.36 13.19 7.43
CA SER A 126 -19.00 14.38 7.96
C SER A 126 -18.76 15.61 7.08
N GLY A 127 -19.80 16.46 6.98
CA GLY A 127 -19.76 17.70 6.21
C GLY A 127 -19.73 17.52 4.68
N MET A 128 -19.96 16.31 4.16
CA MET A 128 -20.10 16.10 2.71
C MET A 128 -21.47 16.57 2.22
N SER A 129 -21.46 17.30 1.10
CA SER A 129 -22.68 17.61 0.35
C SER A 129 -23.28 16.35 -0.25
N GLU A 130 -24.59 16.39 -0.49
CA GLU A 130 -25.27 15.36 -1.28
C GLU A 130 -24.57 15.15 -2.64
N GLY A 131 -24.51 13.90 -3.09
CA GLY A 131 -23.82 13.52 -4.33
C GLY A 131 -22.29 13.61 -4.27
N SER A 132 -21.70 13.79 -3.09
CA SER A 132 -20.24 13.79 -2.88
C SER A 132 -19.83 12.71 -1.89
N MET A 133 -18.67 12.10 -2.13
CA MET A 133 -18.08 11.11 -1.24
C MET A 133 -16.62 11.46 -0.95
N ARG A 134 -16.25 11.47 0.32
CA ARG A 134 -14.84 11.51 0.71
C ARG A 134 -14.25 10.12 0.56
N ILE A 135 -13.10 10.04 -0.10
CA ILE A 135 -12.45 8.77 -0.41
C ILE A 135 -11.07 8.72 0.21
N LEU A 136 -10.62 7.49 0.39
CA LEU A 136 -9.27 7.14 0.78
C LEU A 136 -8.75 6.15 -0.25
N MET A 137 -7.52 6.36 -0.68
CA MET A 137 -6.84 5.52 -1.64
C MET A 137 -5.51 5.04 -1.06
N SER A 138 -5.30 3.74 -1.00
CA SER A 138 -3.96 3.18 -0.84
C SER A 138 -3.28 3.08 -2.20
N MET A 139 -1.95 3.17 -2.20
CA MET A 139 -1.13 3.06 -3.40
C MET A 139 0.14 2.30 -3.05
N ARG A 140 0.65 1.53 -4.01
CA ARG A 140 2.01 1.01 -3.96
C ARG A 140 2.96 2.13 -4.36
N SER A 141 3.89 2.45 -3.47
CA SER A 141 4.98 3.38 -3.71
C SER A 141 6.30 2.63 -3.77
N VAL A 142 7.10 2.91 -4.79
CA VAL A 142 8.43 2.32 -4.96
C VAL A 142 9.47 3.41 -4.80
N GLY A 143 10.28 3.25 -3.75
CA GLY A 143 11.34 4.19 -3.40
C GLY A 143 12.71 3.80 -3.93
N GLU A 144 13.72 4.50 -3.44
CA GLU A 144 15.13 4.14 -3.64
C GLU A 144 15.40 2.65 -3.29
N GLY A 145 16.23 1.97 -4.08
CA GLY A 145 16.50 0.54 -3.84
C GLY A 145 15.32 -0.40 -4.16
N HIS A 146 14.28 0.10 -4.83
CA HIS A 146 13.11 -0.65 -5.31
C HIS A 146 12.27 -1.33 -4.21
N ILE A 147 12.31 -0.81 -2.98
CA ILE A 147 11.47 -1.32 -1.90
C ILE A 147 10.05 -0.80 -2.05
N SER A 148 9.09 -1.74 -2.05
CA SER A 148 7.66 -1.42 -2.15
C SER A 148 7.05 -1.14 -0.78
N SER A 149 6.33 -0.03 -0.67
CA SER A 149 5.70 0.46 0.55
C SER A 149 4.27 0.89 0.26
N VAL A 150 3.40 0.88 1.27
CA VAL A 150 2.03 1.39 1.14
C VAL A 150 1.99 2.86 1.51
N ALA A 151 1.56 3.70 0.58
CA ALA A 151 1.27 5.11 0.80
C ALA A 151 -0.21 5.38 0.61
N PHE A 152 -0.69 6.53 1.09
CA PHE A 152 -2.11 6.88 1.03
C PHE A 152 -2.35 8.24 0.40
N ARG A 153 -3.54 8.43 -0.18
CA ARG A 153 -4.08 9.74 -0.58
C ARG A 153 -5.55 9.81 -0.21
N GLU A 154 -5.97 11.02 0.13
CA GLU A 154 -7.37 11.33 0.42
C GLU A 154 -7.91 12.26 -0.67
N GLY A 155 -9.21 12.20 -0.90
CA GLY A 155 -9.86 13.05 -1.89
C GLY A 155 -11.37 13.07 -1.75
N ILE A 156 -12.01 13.79 -2.65
CA ILE A 156 -13.46 13.86 -2.78
C ILE A 156 -13.80 13.55 -4.24
N ILE A 157 -14.80 12.68 -4.43
CA ILE A 157 -15.44 12.44 -5.72
C ILE A 157 -16.90 12.91 -5.70
N THR A 158 -17.46 13.19 -6.87
CA THR A 158 -18.84 13.66 -7.01
C THR A 158 -19.59 12.89 -8.09
N ASP A 159 -20.92 13.01 -8.09
CA ASP A 159 -21.80 12.43 -9.12
C ASP A 159 -21.49 12.96 -10.53
N ASP A 160 -21.01 14.21 -10.64
CA ASP A 160 -20.55 14.81 -11.91
C ASP A 160 -19.16 14.33 -12.37
N HIS A 161 -18.71 13.17 -11.89
CA HIS A 161 -17.41 12.56 -12.20
C HIS A 161 -16.20 13.46 -11.91
N GLN A 162 -16.31 14.35 -10.92
CA GLN A 162 -15.18 15.17 -10.48
C GLN A 162 -14.34 14.41 -9.46
N LEU A 163 -13.03 14.63 -9.49
CA LEU A 163 -12.09 14.18 -8.46
C LEU A 163 -11.25 15.37 -8.00
N LYS A 164 -11.22 15.59 -6.68
CA LYS A 164 -10.28 16.51 -6.04
C LYS A 164 -9.51 15.78 -4.95
N LEU A 165 -8.20 15.61 -5.14
CA LEU A 165 -7.33 15.10 -4.10
C LEU A 165 -7.04 16.19 -3.06
N ALA A 166 -6.90 15.79 -1.80
CA ALA A 166 -6.42 16.65 -0.73
C ALA A 166 -5.00 17.14 -1.06
N PRO A 167 -4.59 18.34 -0.62
CA PRO A 167 -3.20 18.79 -0.77
C PRO A 167 -2.22 17.75 -0.21
N GLU A 168 -1.05 17.62 -0.83
CA GLU A 168 -0.01 16.78 -0.24
C GLU A 168 0.55 17.45 1.02
N PRO A 169 0.72 16.70 2.12
CA PRO A 169 1.31 17.25 3.31
C PRO A 169 2.80 17.58 3.05
N PRO A 170 3.32 18.63 3.72
CA PRO A 170 4.68 19.11 3.49
C PRO A 170 5.76 18.11 3.93
N PHE A 171 5.41 17.15 4.78
CA PHE A 171 6.30 16.08 5.23
C PHE A 171 5.57 14.74 5.21
N ALA A 172 6.36 13.66 5.17
CA ALA A 172 5.89 12.30 5.35
C ALA A 172 6.56 11.68 6.59
N THR A 173 5.89 10.70 7.18
CA THR A 173 6.39 9.92 8.32
C THR A 173 6.13 8.44 8.09
N SER A 174 7.07 7.60 8.49
CA SER A 174 6.87 6.15 8.54
C SER A 174 5.87 5.80 9.66
N ALA A 175 4.95 4.88 9.39
CA ALA A 175 4.25 4.16 10.45
C ALA A 175 5.23 3.21 11.15
N ASP A 176 5.14 3.11 12.47
CA ASP A 176 6.12 2.37 13.27
C ASP A 176 5.48 1.61 14.43
N ILE A 177 6.22 0.66 14.98
CA ILE A 177 5.84 -0.12 16.16
C ILE A 177 6.22 0.65 17.42
N HIS A 178 5.34 0.72 18.41
CA HIS A 178 5.63 1.44 19.65
C HIS A 178 6.69 0.74 20.53
N ASN A 179 6.78 -0.59 20.47
CA ASN A 179 7.68 -1.42 21.28
C ASN A 179 8.41 -2.41 20.37
N ARG A 180 9.49 -1.97 19.73
CA ARG A 180 10.31 -2.84 18.88
C ARG A 180 11.04 -3.89 19.73
N PRO A 181 11.09 -5.16 19.31
CA PRO A 181 11.93 -6.15 19.97
C PRO A 181 13.40 -5.73 19.96
N ASP A 182 14.16 -6.10 21.01
CA ASP A 182 15.57 -5.72 21.17
C ASP A 182 16.46 -6.27 20.04
N ASP A 183 16.11 -7.43 19.47
CA ASP A 183 16.82 -8.01 18.31
C ASP A 183 16.44 -7.35 16.96
N GLY A 184 15.46 -6.44 16.98
CA GLY A 184 14.94 -5.72 15.83
C GLY A 184 14.15 -6.57 14.84
N VAL A 185 14.03 -7.89 15.08
CA VAL A 185 13.40 -8.85 14.18
C VAL A 185 11.93 -9.00 14.57
N VAL A 186 11.04 -8.72 13.62
CA VAL A 186 9.61 -8.94 13.80
C VAL A 186 9.18 -10.08 12.88
N ASP A 187 8.65 -11.14 13.47
CA ASP A 187 8.02 -12.24 12.76
C ASP A 187 6.59 -12.44 13.28
N GLY A 188 5.68 -12.77 12.37
CA GLY A 188 4.26 -12.91 12.69
C GLY A 188 3.46 -11.58 12.73
N PRO A 189 2.30 -11.58 13.40
CA PRO A 189 1.40 -10.42 13.47
C PRO A 189 2.04 -9.23 14.19
N VAL A 190 1.81 -8.02 13.66
CA VAL A 190 2.32 -6.78 14.25
C VAL A 190 1.34 -5.63 14.05
N THR A 191 1.24 -4.73 15.03
CA THR A 191 0.48 -3.48 14.90
C THR A 191 1.43 -2.31 14.71
N VAL A 192 1.20 -1.53 13.66
CA VAL A 192 2.00 -0.35 13.33
C VAL A 192 1.13 0.89 13.45
N HIS A 193 1.72 1.97 13.94
CA HIS A 193 0.99 3.17 14.30
C HIS A 193 1.44 4.35 13.44
N ARG A 194 0.45 5.07 12.90
CA ARG A 194 0.67 6.37 12.28
C ARG A 194 1.15 7.34 13.35
N HIS A 195 2.17 8.14 13.02
CA HIS A 195 2.60 9.22 13.88
C HIS A 195 1.43 10.18 14.20
N ARG A 196 1.25 10.56 15.47
CA ARG A 196 0.08 11.33 15.94
C ARG A 196 -0.17 12.63 15.15
N ASP A 197 0.91 13.30 14.77
CA ASP A 197 0.90 14.59 14.07
C ASP A 197 0.88 14.45 12.53
N SER A 198 0.96 13.21 12.02
CA SER A 198 0.90 12.94 10.59
C SER A 198 -0.54 12.76 10.11
N THR A 199 -0.83 13.32 8.94
CA THR A 199 -2.07 13.02 8.21
C THR A 199 -1.98 11.65 7.56
N LEU A 200 -3.10 11.08 7.13
CA LEU A 200 -3.04 9.79 6.43
C LEU A 200 -2.24 9.91 5.13
N SER A 201 -2.51 10.95 4.34
CA SER A 201 -1.74 11.24 3.12
C SER A 201 -0.24 11.48 3.36
N GLY A 202 0.17 11.73 4.60
CA GLY A 202 1.58 11.90 5.01
C GLY A 202 2.18 10.65 5.65
N THR A 203 1.49 9.52 5.59
CA THR A 203 1.92 8.27 6.23
C THR A 203 2.35 7.25 5.19
N VAL A 204 3.45 6.58 5.48
CA VAL A 204 3.98 5.48 4.66
C VAL A 204 4.20 4.25 5.54
N ILE A 205 3.70 3.09 5.11
CA ILE A 205 3.93 1.81 5.77
C ILE A 205 5.04 1.09 4.99
N PHE A 206 6.21 0.99 5.62
CA PHE A 206 7.35 0.24 5.09
C PHE A 206 7.31 -1.23 5.54
N PRO A 207 8.09 -2.10 4.88
CA PRO A 207 8.41 -3.43 5.40
C PRO A 207 8.86 -3.42 6.86
N ILE A 208 8.17 -4.18 7.71
CA ILE A 208 8.48 -4.31 9.14
C ILE A 208 8.82 -5.75 9.53
N THR A 209 8.15 -6.74 8.95
CA THR A 209 8.35 -8.16 9.26
C THR A 209 9.29 -8.85 8.27
N ILE A 210 9.83 -10.01 8.64
CA ILE A 210 10.70 -10.82 7.76
C ILE A 210 10.02 -11.13 6.42
N ALA A 211 8.76 -11.53 6.47
CA ALA A 211 7.97 -11.95 5.30
C ALA A 211 7.83 -10.87 4.23
N GLN A 212 7.82 -9.60 4.64
CA GLN A 212 7.66 -8.44 3.76
C GLN A 212 8.96 -7.65 3.56
N SER A 213 10.11 -8.17 4.01
CA SER A 213 11.41 -7.46 4.06
C SER A 213 11.90 -6.86 2.73
N LYS A 214 11.32 -7.25 1.59
CA LYS A 214 11.56 -6.66 0.26
C LYS A 214 10.36 -5.93 -0.34
N GLY A 215 9.18 -6.00 0.27
CA GLY A 215 8.06 -5.15 -0.10
C GLY A 215 6.70 -5.58 0.48
N LEU A 216 5.84 -4.57 0.67
CA LEU A 216 4.40 -4.71 0.72
C LEU A 216 3.84 -4.32 -0.65
N GLU A 217 3.14 -5.24 -1.31
CA GLU A 217 2.69 -5.03 -2.68
C GLU A 217 1.17 -5.12 -2.82
N ASP A 218 0.61 -4.24 -3.65
CA ASP A 218 -0.70 -4.37 -4.27
C ASP A 218 -1.87 -4.57 -3.26
N LEU A 219 -1.91 -3.71 -2.25
CA LEU A 219 -2.94 -3.71 -1.21
C LEU A 219 -4.35 -3.51 -1.80
N ARG A 220 -5.23 -4.48 -1.55
CA ARG A 220 -6.65 -4.49 -1.94
C ARG A 220 -7.51 -4.28 -0.71
N ILE A 221 -7.95 -3.06 -0.46
CA ILE A 221 -8.65 -2.69 0.79
C ILE A 221 -10.17 -2.60 0.55
N VAL A 222 -10.95 -3.10 1.51
CA VAL A 222 -12.41 -3.03 1.52
C VAL A 222 -12.91 -2.48 2.85
N HIS A 223 -13.98 -1.70 2.81
CA HIS A 223 -14.75 -1.38 4.02
C HIS A 223 -15.66 -2.59 4.33
N PHE A 224 -15.34 -3.31 5.40
CA PHE A 224 -15.98 -4.57 5.77
C PHE A 224 -17.02 -4.36 6.88
N THR A 225 -18.22 -4.93 6.72
CA THR A 225 -19.25 -4.95 7.76
C THR A 225 -19.44 -6.37 8.29
N HIS A 226 -19.23 -6.53 9.60
CA HIS A 226 -19.45 -7.78 10.34
C HIS A 226 -20.94 -8.02 10.62
N ASP A 227 -21.30 -9.27 10.89
CA ASP A 227 -22.68 -9.68 11.22
C ASP A 227 -23.24 -8.96 12.47
N ASN A 228 -22.35 -8.53 13.37
CA ASN A 228 -22.70 -7.77 14.59
C ASN A 228 -22.82 -6.24 14.34
N GLY A 229 -22.70 -5.79 13.09
CA GLY A 229 -22.74 -4.37 12.71
C GLY A 229 -21.44 -3.60 12.92
N GLN A 230 -20.39 -4.22 13.47
CA GLN A 230 -19.08 -3.59 13.55
C GLN A 230 -18.49 -3.41 12.15
N GLN A 231 -17.79 -2.31 11.95
CA GLN A 231 -17.14 -1.97 10.69
C GLN A 231 -15.64 -1.79 10.89
N GLU A 232 -14.87 -2.25 9.92
CA GLU A 232 -13.43 -2.01 9.84
C GLU A 232 -13.00 -2.02 8.37
N TRP A 233 -11.78 -1.56 8.09
CA TRP A 233 -11.16 -1.70 6.79
C TRP A 233 -10.21 -2.89 6.83
N ILE A 234 -10.43 -3.82 5.91
CA ILE A 234 -9.61 -5.02 5.77
C ILE A 234 -9.04 -5.00 4.38
N GLY A 235 -7.73 -5.13 4.27
CA GLY A 235 -7.08 -5.33 2.99
C GLY A 235 -6.19 -6.54 2.97
N THR A 236 -5.96 -7.05 1.77
CA THR A 236 -4.99 -8.11 1.49
C THR A 236 -3.85 -7.51 0.67
N TYR A 237 -2.61 -7.83 1.01
CA TYR A 237 -1.43 -7.42 0.24
C TYR A 237 -0.48 -8.61 0.07
N THR A 238 0.45 -8.49 -0.86
CA THR A 238 1.53 -9.48 -1.03
C THR A 238 2.75 -9.04 -0.26
N ALA A 239 3.13 -9.82 0.74
CA ALA A 239 4.40 -9.72 1.44
C ALA A 239 5.47 -10.47 0.63
N TYR A 240 6.57 -9.79 0.32
CA TYR A 240 7.70 -10.37 -0.40
C TYR A 240 9.00 -10.19 0.39
N ASN A 241 9.78 -11.26 0.53
CA ASN A 241 11.05 -11.25 1.27
C ASN A 241 12.29 -11.39 0.36
N GLY A 242 12.12 -11.40 -0.97
CA GLY A 242 13.20 -11.61 -1.92
C GLY A 242 13.20 -12.98 -2.59
N SER A 243 12.56 -13.98 -1.98
CA SER A 243 12.50 -15.35 -2.51
C SER A 243 11.09 -15.94 -2.51
N VAL A 244 10.29 -15.62 -1.49
CA VAL A 244 8.95 -16.15 -1.27
C VAL A 244 7.95 -15.00 -1.24
N ILE A 245 6.76 -15.26 -1.76
CA ILE A 245 5.58 -14.40 -1.61
C ILE A 245 4.56 -15.08 -0.71
N GLN A 246 3.81 -14.27 0.04
CA GLN A 246 2.59 -14.70 0.71
C GLN A 246 1.58 -13.55 0.78
N SER A 247 0.30 -13.88 0.90
CA SER A 247 -0.74 -12.90 1.18
C SER A 247 -0.84 -12.66 2.69
N GLU A 248 -0.96 -11.40 3.08
CA GLU A 248 -1.17 -10.97 4.47
C GLU A 248 -2.35 -10.00 4.53
N LEU A 249 -2.96 -9.89 5.72
CA LEU A 249 -4.00 -8.92 6.00
C LEU A 249 -3.40 -7.62 6.53
N MET A 250 -3.96 -6.49 6.11
CA MET A 250 -3.86 -5.21 6.79
C MET A 250 -5.24 -4.83 7.31
N ARG A 251 -5.40 -4.65 8.63
CA ARG A 251 -6.68 -4.28 9.24
C ARG A 251 -6.56 -2.94 9.95
N THR A 252 -7.61 -2.13 9.90
CA THR A 252 -7.67 -0.87 10.65
C THR A 252 -9.11 -0.45 10.89
N ARG A 253 -9.35 0.26 12.00
CA ARG A 253 -10.66 0.81 12.36
C ARG A 253 -10.71 2.34 12.24
N ASP A 254 -9.54 2.98 12.20
CA ASP A 254 -9.39 4.44 12.34
C ASP A 254 -8.24 5.03 11.51
N PHE A 255 -7.50 4.19 10.77
CA PHE A 255 -6.29 4.57 10.04
C PHE A 255 -5.22 5.24 10.91
N ARG A 256 -5.26 5.02 12.24
CA ARG A 256 -4.21 5.38 13.21
C ARG A 256 -3.37 4.17 13.56
N ALA A 257 -4.00 3.01 13.74
CA ALA A 257 -3.33 1.73 13.95
C ALA A 257 -3.64 0.77 12.79
N PHE A 258 -2.63 0.03 12.34
CA PHE A 258 -2.74 -0.96 11.28
C PHE A 258 -2.21 -2.29 11.78
N ASP A 259 -3.07 -3.30 11.85
CA ASP A 259 -2.68 -4.66 12.18
C ASP A 259 -2.26 -5.36 10.89
N LEU A 260 -0.98 -5.76 10.81
CA LEU A 260 -0.41 -6.56 9.74
C LEU A 260 -0.38 -8.02 10.20
N VAL A 261 -1.18 -8.89 9.57
CA VAL A 261 -1.43 -10.25 10.05
C VAL A 261 -1.17 -11.26 8.94
N PRO A 262 -0.19 -12.17 9.10
CA PRO A 262 0.03 -13.24 8.12
C PRO A 262 -1.19 -14.13 7.96
N MET A 263 -1.50 -14.49 6.71
CA MET A 263 -2.54 -15.47 6.41
C MET A 263 -1.93 -16.87 6.30
N THR A 264 -2.73 -17.88 6.60
CA THR A 264 -2.34 -19.29 6.56
C THR A 264 -3.19 -20.07 5.56
N GLY A 265 -2.76 -21.29 5.25
CA GLY A 265 -3.43 -22.17 4.29
C GLY A 265 -2.80 -22.11 2.89
N PRO A 266 -3.18 -23.05 2.00
CA PRO A 266 -2.60 -23.16 0.66
C PRO A 266 -2.89 -21.93 -0.22
N ALA A 267 -4.08 -21.31 -0.12
CA ALA A 267 -4.41 -20.14 -0.93
C ALA A 267 -3.56 -18.91 -0.56
N ALA A 268 -3.18 -18.78 0.71
CA ALA A 268 -2.36 -17.67 1.21
C ALA A 268 -0.94 -17.63 0.62
N ARG A 269 -0.46 -18.71 -0.02
CA ARG A 269 0.85 -18.74 -0.71
C ARG A 269 0.84 -18.03 -2.06
N ASN A 270 -0.33 -17.58 -2.52
CA ASN A 270 -0.52 -16.86 -3.76
C ASN A 270 -0.66 -15.35 -3.52
N LYS A 271 -0.97 -14.61 -4.59
CA LYS A 271 -1.19 -13.16 -4.58
C LYS A 271 -2.50 -12.77 -5.25
N GLY A 272 -2.94 -11.54 -4.98
CA GLY A 272 -4.12 -10.96 -5.61
C GLY A 272 -5.44 -11.50 -5.09
N MET A 273 -5.48 -11.93 -3.84
CA MET A 273 -6.73 -12.23 -3.13
C MET A 273 -7.43 -10.90 -2.78
N ALA A 274 -8.76 -10.84 -2.80
CA ALA A 274 -9.52 -9.71 -2.25
C ALA A 274 -10.82 -10.17 -1.59
N LEU A 275 -11.12 -9.58 -0.44
CA LEU A 275 -12.26 -9.91 0.41
C LEU A 275 -13.55 -9.27 -0.10
N PHE A 276 -14.66 -10.00 0.02
CA PHE A 276 -16.00 -9.40 -0.13
C PHE A 276 -16.26 -8.41 1.03
N PRO A 277 -17.10 -7.37 0.86
CA PRO A 277 -17.31 -6.34 1.88
C PRO A 277 -18.14 -6.80 3.09
N ARG A 278 -18.61 -8.04 3.10
CA ARG A 278 -19.31 -8.69 4.20
C ARG A 278 -19.30 -10.20 3.98
N LYS A 279 -19.74 -10.96 4.97
CA LYS A 279 -20.01 -12.39 4.79
C LYS A 279 -21.15 -12.61 3.80
N VAL A 280 -21.08 -13.74 3.09
CA VAL A 280 -22.12 -14.24 2.19
C VAL A 280 -22.47 -15.65 2.63
N GLY A 281 -23.76 -15.92 2.92
CA GLY A 281 -24.18 -17.22 3.45
C GLY A 281 -23.51 -17.61 4.77
N GLY A 282 -23.13 -16.63 5.61
CA GLY A 282 -22.47 -16.86 6.90
C GLY A 282 -20.95 -17.10 6.84
N GLN A 283 -20.35 -17.14 5.64
CA GLN A 283 -18.91 -17.37 5.44
C GLN A 283 -18.20 -16.11 4.94
N TYR A 284 -16.92 -15.99 5.29
CA TYR A 284 -16.04 -15.05 4.60
C TYR A 284 -15.75 -15.58 3.21
N MET A 285 -15.70 -14.69 2.22
CA MET A 285 -15.37 -15.04 0.85
C MET A 285 -14.30 -14.11 0.29
N MET A 286 -13.43 -14.66 -0.55
CA MET A 286 -12.44 -13.92 -1.33
C MET A 286 -12.46 -14.37 -2.79
N ILE A 287 -12.11 -13.47 -3.71
CA ILE A 287 -11.69 -13.83 -5.06
C ILE A 287 -10.17 -13.82 -5.12
N GLY A 288 -9.56 -14.89 -5.64
CA GLY A 288 -8.11 -15.01 -5.80
C GLY A 288 -7.73 -15.83 -7.01
N ARG A 289 -6.41 -15.94 -7.27
CA ARG A 289 -5.83 -16.81 -8.32
C ARG A 289 -4.82 -17.74 -7.68
N GLN A 290 -4.91 -19.02 -7.99
CA GLN A 290 -4.13 -20.06 -7.30
C GLN A 290 -3.26 -20.91 -8.21
N ASP A 291 -3.59 -20.96 -9.50
CA ASP A 291 -2.91 -21.78 -10.51
C ASP A 291 -2.11 -20.94 -11.52
N GLY A 292 -2.03 -19.63 -11.30
CA GLY A 292 -1.37 -18.70 -12.20
C GLY A 292 -2.21 -18.24 -13.40
N GLU A 293 -3.42 -18.77 -13.60
CA GLU A 293 -4.21 -18.52 -14.81
C GLU A 293 -5.68 -18.12 -14.53
N ASN A 294 -6.35 -18.79 -13.60
CA ASN A 294 -7.81 -18.76 -13.44
C ASN A 294 -8.25 -18.07 -12.13
N LEU A 295 -9.49 -17.58 -12.09
CA LEU A 295 -10.06 -17.03 -10.85
C LEU A 295 -10.83 -18.08 -10.06
N PHE A 296 -10.66 -18.02 -8.76
CA PHE A 296 -11.26 -18.91 -7.78
C PHE A 296 -12.05 -18.11 -6.75
N LEU A 297 -13.21 -18.64 -6.38
CA LEU A 297 -13.95 -18.25 -5.19
C LEU A 297 -13.42 -19.06 -4.00
N LEU A 298 -12.92 -18.35 -3.01
CA LEU A 298 -12.43 -18.90 -1.76
C LEU A 298 -13.49 -18.69 -0.67
N LYS A 299 -13.63 -19.66 0.22
CA LYS A 299 -14.55 -19.59 1.37
C LYS A 299 -13.79 -19.93 2.63
N SER A 300 -14.08 -19.22 3.72
CA SER A 300 -13.49 -19.51 5.03
C SER A 300 -14.43 -19.12 6.17
N ASP A 301 -14.26 -19.77 7.30
CA ASP A 301 -14.93 -19.44 8.56
C ASP A 301 -14.18 -18.36 9.35
N THR A 302 -12.90 -18.12 9.03
CA THR A 302 -12.04 -17.09 9.65
C THR A 302 -11.42 -16.18 8.60
N LEU A 303 -10.85 -15.05 9.01
CA LEU A 303 -10.15 -14.16 8.09
C LEU A 303 -8.70 -14.61 7.84
N GLU A 304 -8.14 -15.38 8.75
CA GLU A 304 -6.71 -15.69 8.84
C GLU A 304 -6.32 -17.00 8.16
N HIS A 305 -7.26 -17.89 7.84
CA HIS A 305 -6.99 -19.18 7.21
C HIS A 305 -7.78 -19.34 5.91
N TRP A 306 -7.11 -19.70 4.81
CA TRP A 306 -7.73 -19.88 3.50
C TRP A 306 -7.23 -21.12 2.77
N ASP A 307 -8.15 -22.05 2.56
CA ASP A 307 -7.95 -23.21 1.70
C ASP A 307 -8.14 -22.89 0.22
N GLU A 308 -7.83 -23.86 -0.64
CA GLU A 308 -8.08 -23.74 -2.06
C GLU A 308 -9.58 -23.58 -2.36
N GLY A 309 -9.88 -22.97 -3.50
CA GLY A 309 -11.22 -22.51 -3.82
C GLY A 309 -11.83 -23.22 -5.01
N GLU A 310 -13.08 -22.86 -5.30
CA GLU A 310 -13.79 -23.29 -6.49
C GLU A 310 -13.42 -22.37 -7.66
N ARG A 311 -13.01 -22.94 -8.80
CA ARG A 311 -12.70 -22.15 -10.00
C ARG A 311 -13.99 -21.61 -10.63
N ILE A 312 -14.09 -20.29 -10.76
CA ILE A 312 -15.30 -19.61 -11.27
C ILE A 312 -15.12 -18.97 -12.65
N LEU A 313 -13.90 -18.57 -13.02
CA LEU A 313 -13.62 -17.96 -14.33
C LEU A 313 -12.31 -18.47 -14.90
N THR A 314 -12.35 -18.82 -16.19
CA THR A 314 -11.17 -19.14 -17.01
C THR A 314 -11.07 -18.16 -18.18
N PRO A 315 -9.86 -17.89 -18.71
CA PRO A 315 -9.70 -17.14 -19.93
C PRO A 315 -10.50 -17.72 -21.10
N VAL A 316 -11.26 -16.88 -21.82
CA VAL A 316 -11.92 -17.28 -23.09
C VAL A 316 -11.80 -16.22 -24.18
N PHE A 317 -11.49 -14.96 -23.82
CA PHE A 317 -11.35 -13.88 -24.79
C PHE A 317 -9.88 -13.57 -25.10
N PRO A 318 -9.54 -13.13 -26.34
CA PRO A 318 -8.15 -12.89 -26.75
C PRO A 318 -7.32 -11.97 -25.82
N TRP A 319 -7.96 -11.02 -25.14
CA TRP A 319 -7.31 -10.06 -24.25
C TRP A 319 -7.00 -10.63 -22.85
N GLU A 320 -7.49 -11.83 -22.54
CA GLU A 320 -7.28 -12.53 -21.26
C GLU A 320 -6.63 -13.91 -21.40
N LEU A 321 -6.34 -14.38 -22.64
CA LEU A 321 -5.89 -15.76 -22.92
C LEU A 321 -4.61 -16.22 -22.21
N VAL A 322 -3.75 -15.31 -21.75
CA VAL A 322 -2.55 -15.70 -20.98
C VAL A 322 -2.92 -16.00 -19.52
N GLN A 323 -3.78 -15.17 -18.94
CA GLN A 323 -4.30 -15.33 -17.58
C GLN A 323 -5.37 -14.26 -17.29
N ILE A 324 -6.27 -14.59 -16.36
CA ILE A 324 -7.16 -13.65 -15.68
C ILE A 324 -6.72 -13.50 -14.22
N GLY A 325 -6.94 -12.33 -13.64
CA GLY A 325 -6.69 -12.09 -12.23
C GLY A 325 -7.63 -11.06 -11.64
N ASN A 326 -7.65 -11.02 -10.32
CA ASN A 326 -8.56 -10.16 -9.58
C ASN A 326 -7.96 -8.76 -9.46
N CYS A 327 -8.76 -7.73 -9.74
CA CYS A 327 -8.35 -6.36 -9.42
C CYS A 327 -8.47 -6.15 -7.91
N GLY A 328 -9.67 -6.20 -7.35
CA GLY A 328 -9.91 -5.85 -5.95
C GLY A 328 -11.17 -6.49 -5.38
N PRO A 329 -11.66 -5.96 -4.25
CA PRO A 329 -12.89 -6.42 -3.62
C PRO A 329 -14.08 -6.40 -4.59
N PRO A 330 -14.93 -7.45 -4.63
CA PRO A 330 -16.20 -7.39 -5.34
C PRO A 330 -17.10 -6.28 -4.80
N ILE A 331 -17.76 -5.56 -5.69
CA ILE A 331 -18.62 -4.42 -5.38
C ILE A 331 -20.08 -4.88 -5.30
N GLU A 332 -20.71 -4.61 -4.17
CA GLU A 332 -22.11 -4.93 -3.88
C GLU A 332 -23.06 -4.08 -4.74
N LEU A 333 -23.79 -4.73 -5.66
CA LEU A 333 -24.89 -4.15 -6.45
C LEU A 333 -26.22 -4.86 -6.14
N ASP A 334 -27.33 -4.32 -6.64
CA ASP A 334 -28.64 -4.97 -6.48
C ASP A 334 -28.73 -6.22 -7.39
N GLU A 335 -28.09 -6.17 -8.55
CA GLU A 335 -28.05 -7.23 -9.57
C GLU A 335 -27.09 -8.37 -9.21
N GLY A 336 -26.14 -8.15 -8.28
CA GLY A 336 -25.12 -9.14 -7.94
C GLY A 336 -23.86 -8.54 -7.33
N TRP A 337 -22.76 -9.27 -7.49
CA TRP A 337 -21.42 -8.80 -7.14
C TRP A 337 -20.67 -8.43 -8.41
N LEU A 338 -20.38 -7.14 -8.56
CA LEU A 338 -19.55 -6.67 -9.66
C LEU A 338 -18.08 -6.90 -9.32
N LEU A 339 -17.42 -7.75 -10.10
CA LEU A 339 -16.03 -8.10 -9.96
C LEU A 339 -15.22 -7.45 -11.09
N LEU A 340 -14.29 -6.56 -10.75
CA LEU A 340 -13.30 -6.07 -11.71
C LEU A 340 -12.17 -7.08 -11.85
N THR A 341 -11.80 -7.38 -13.10
CA THR A 341 -10.75 -8.34 -13.43
C THR A 341 -9.67 -7.67 -14.26
N HIS A 342 -8.43 -8.16 -14.17
CA HIS A 342 -7.42 -7.88 -15.18
C HIS A 342 -7.22 -9.13 -16.04
N GLY A 343 -7.08 -8.93 -17.35
CA GLY A 343 -6.76 -9.96 -18.31
C GLY A 343 -5.42 -9.66 -18.98
N VAL A 344 -4.67 -10.71 -19.28
CA VAL A 344 -3.39 -10.62 -19.97
C VAL A 344 -3.52 -11.20 -21.38
N GLY A 345 -3.34 -10.34 -22.38
CA GLY A 345 -3.41 -10.72 -23.78
C GLY A 345 -2.03 -10.95 -24.41
N ALA A 346 -2.03 -11.06 -25.74
CA ALA A 346 -0.81 -11.13 -26.53
C ALA A 346 0.16 -9.97 -26.18
N MET A 347 1.47 -10.24 -26.25
CA MET A 347 2.52 -9.30 -25.85
C MET A 347 2.44 -8.84 -24.38
N ARG A 348 1.82 -9.65 -23.51
CA ARG A 348 1.59 -9.32 -22.09
C ARG A 348 0.87 -7.98 -21.90
N LYS A 349 -0.08 -7.67 -22.79
CA LYS A 349 -0.93 -6.48 -22.62
C LYS A 349 -1.91 -6.72 -21.49
N TYR A 350 -1.78 -5.98 -20.39
CA TYR A 350 -2.74 -6.01 -19.29
C TYR A 350 -3.88 -5.04 -19.58
N SER A 351 -5.10 -5.52 -19.42
CA SER A 351 -6.33 -4.72 -19.57
C SER A 351 -7.30 -5.06 -18.46
N ILE A 352 -8.20 -4.14 -18.12
CA ILE A 352 -9.23 -4.35 -17.10
C ILE A 352 -10.56 -4.71 -17.79
N GLY A 353 -11.25 -5.71 -17.26
CA GLY A 353 -12.62 -6.09 -17.60
C GLY A 353 -13.49 -6.17 -16.35
N ALA A 354 -14.70 -6.72 -16.51
CA ALA A 354 -15.61 -6.97 -15.41
C ALA A 354 -16.39 -8.28 -15.58
N ALA A 355 -16.83 -8.84 -14.46
CA ALA A 355 -17.76 -9.94 -14.37
C ALA A 355 -18.84 -9.62 -13.33
N LEU A 356 -20.04 -10.16 -13.53
CA LEU A 356 -21.13 -10.12 -12.55
C LEU A 356 -21.31 -11.51 -11.96
N LEU A 357 -21.24 -11.63 -10.63
CA LEU A 357 -21.51 -12.87 -9.92
C LEU A 357 -22.88 -12.81 -9.24
N ASP A 358 -23.53 -13.95 -9.05
CA ASP A 358 -24.82 -14.02 -8.38
C ASP A 358 -24.73 -13.53 -6.92
N LYS A 359 -25.75 -12.78 -6.51
CA LYS A 359 -25.79 -12.11 -5.21
C LYS A 359 -25.71 -13.05 -4.02
N ASN A 360 -26.41 -14.18 -4.12
CA ASN A 360 -26.58 -15.14 -3.05
C ASN A 360 -25.61 -16.30 -3.16
N ASP A 361 -25.21 -16.64 -4.39
CA ASP A 361 -24.30 -17.73 -4.69
C ASP A 361 -23.16 -17.28 -5.62
N PRO A 362 -22.11 -16.62 -5.08
CA PRO A 362 -21.05 -16.01 -5.89
C PRO A 362 -20.22 -16.98 -6.73
N SER A 363 -20.44 -18.30 -6.64
CA SER A 363 -19.83 -19.27 -7.58
C SER A 363 -20.45 -19.18 -8.98
N LYS A 364 -21.65 -18.63 -9.10
CA LYS A 364 -22.36 -18.46 -10.37
C LYS A 364 -21.97 -17.14 -11.03
N VAL A 365 -21.29 -17.24 -12.15
CA VAL A 365 -21.02 -16.09 -13.04
C VAL A 365 -22.26 -15.83 -13.89
N LEU A 366 -22.87 -14.65 -13.73
CA LEU A 366 -24.04 -14.21 -14.49
C LEU A 366 -23.66 -13.62 -15.85
N GLY A 367 -22.51 -12.98 -15.93
CA GLY A 367 -22.02 -12.36 -17.16
C GLY A 367 -20.59 -11.85 -17.01
N ARG A 368 -19.92 -11.55 -18.14
CA ARG A 368 -18.61 -10.89 -18.16
C ARG A 368 -18.38 -10.14 -19.47
N THR A 369 -17.57 -9.09 -19.40
CA THR A 369 -17.27 -8.24 -20.55
C THR A 369 -16.46 -9.00 -21.60
N ARG A 370 -16.91 -8.98 -22.87
CA ARG A 370 -16.22 -9.63 -23.99
C ARG A 370 -14.97 -8.88 -24.44
N GLU A 371 -14.98 -7.55 -24.26
CA GLU A 371 -13.86 -6.65 -24.53
C GLU A 371 -13.43 -5.95 -23.23
N PRO A 372 -12.17 -5.49 -23.11
CA PRO A 372 -11.75 -4.73 -21.95
C PRO A 372 -12.52 -3.43 -21.78
N ILE A 373 -12.83 -3.07 -20.55
CA ILE A 373 -13.41 -1.77 -20.19
C ILE A 373 -12.34 -0.67 -20.16
N LEU A 374 -11.09 -1.05 -19.87
CA LEU A 374 -9.93 -0.17 -19.89
C LEU A 374 -8.71 -0.95 -20.40
N ALA A 375 -7.95 -0.34 -21.29
CA ALA A 375 -6.70 -0.90 -21.81
C ALA A 375 -5.72 0.24 -22.09
N ALA A 376 -4.42 -0.03 -21.95
CA ALA A 376 -3.39 0.94 -22.32
C ALA A 376 -3.55 1.35 -23.81
N LYS A 377 -3.57 2.67 -24.05
CA LYS A 377 -3.60 3.31 -25.38
C LYS A 377 -2.60 4.45 -25.41
N ASP A 378 -2.02 4.71 -26.58
CA ASP A 378 -1.12 5.84 -26.83
C ASP A 378 -0.05 6.03 -25.74
N GLN A 379 -0.14 7.14 -25.00
CA GLN A 379 0.81 7.57 -23.97
C GLN A 379 0.81 6.66 -22.74
N ASP A 380 -0.26 5.89 -22.51
CA ASP A 380 -0.39 4.99 -21.36
C ASP A 380 0.35 3.65 -21.55
N ARG A 381 1.06 3.51 -22.68
CA ARG A 381 1.86 2.31 -23.00
C ARG A 381 3.27 2.38 -22.44
N GLU A 382 3.78 3.56 -22.10
CA GLU A 382 5.16 3.78 -21.68
C GLU A 382 5.27 3.86 -20.15
N GLY A 383 6.29 3.21 -19.58
CA GLY A 383 6.55 3.17 -18.15
C GLY A 383 7.48 2.01 -17.78
N TYR A 384 7.57 1.69 -16.49
CA TYR A 384 8.42 0.63 -15.96
C TYR A 384 8.06 -0.74 -16.54
N VAL A 385 6.77 -1.03 -16.70
CA VAL A 385 6.26 -2.19 -17.45
C VAL A 385 5.30 -1.73 -18.55
N PRO A 386 5.72 -1.74 -19.84
CA PRO A 386 4.90 -1.23 -20.92
C PRO A 386 3.58 -1.98 -21.13
N ASN A 387 2.56 -1.27 -21.65
CA ASN A 387 1.23 -1.81 -22.01
C ASN A 387 0.40 -2.36 -20.84
N VAL A 388 0.61 -1.83 -19.63
CA VAL A 388 -0.10 -2.27 -18.43
C VAL A 388 -1.10 -1.21 -17.96
N VAL A 389 -2.35 -1.63 -17.75
CA VAL A 389 -3.28 -0.96 -16.83
C VAL A 389 -3.68 -1.94 -15.73
N TYR A 390 -3.68 -1.47 -14.48
CA TYR A 390 -3.92 -2.33 -13.32
C TYR A 390 -4.66 -1.59 -12.22
N SER A 391 -5.53 -2.25 -11.47
CA SER A 391 -6.19 -1.66 -10.29
C SER A 391 -6.28 -2.68 -9.18
N CYS A 392 -6.18 -2.20 -7.94
CA CYS A 392 -6.35 -2.99 -6.72
C CYS A 392 -7.70 -2.74 -6.02
N GLY A 393 -8.56 -1.89 -6.58
CA GLY A 393 -9.88 -1.63 -6.04
C GLY A 393 -10.52 -0.38 -6.60
N ALA A 394 -11.84 -0.47 -6.78
CA ALA A 394 -12.70 0.63 -7.19
C ALA A 394 -13.87 0.73 -6.21
N ILE A 395 -14.58 1.84 -6.25
CA ILE A 395 -15.75 2.07 -5.41
C ILE A 395 -16.96 2.46 -6.25
N ARG A 396 -18.13 2.05 -5.79
CA ARG A 396 -19.40 2.56 -6.29
C ARG A 396 -19.66 3.95 -5.69
N HIS A 397 -20.06 4.88 -6.54
CA HIS A 397 -20.55 6.20 -6.16
C HIS A 397 -21.77 6.53 -7.03
N GLY A 398 -22.96 6.51 -6.42
CA GLY A 398 -24.22 6.59 -7.16
C GLY A 398 -24.36 5.47 -8.20
N ASN A 399 -24.56 5.86 -9.46
CA ASN A 399 -24.65 4.95 -10.62
C ASN A 399 -23.32 4.83 -11.40
N ALA A 400 -22.21 5.28 -10.82
CA ALA A 400 -20.89 5.20 -11.42
C ALA A 400 -19.93 4.40 -10.53
N LEU A 401 -18.89 3.86 -11.17
CA LEU A 401 -17.70 3.38 -10.50
C LEU A 401 -16.62 4.44 -10.59
N PHE A 402 -16.01 4.78 -9.48
CA PHE A 402 -14.72 5.46 -9.47
C PHE A 402 -13.60 4.42 -9.48
N LEU A 403 -12.82 4.41 -10.57
CA LEU A 403 -11.74 3.47 -10.84
C LEU A 403 -10.39 4.20 -10.87
N PRO A 404 -9.63 4.21 -9.77
CA PRO A 404 -8.21 4.52 -9.85
C PRO A 404 -7.46 3.33 -10.47
N TYR A 405 -6.49 3.60 -11.33
CA TYR A 405 -5.71 2.56 -12.00
C TYR A 405 -4.24 2.98 -12.21
N GLY A 406 -3.32 2.04 -11.99
CA GLY A 406 -1.93 2.16 -12.36
C GLY A 406 -1.74 2.08 -13.88
N ILE A 407 -0.76 2.85 -14.37
CA ILE A 407 -0.37 2.96 -15.76
C ILE A 407 1.10 2.59 -15.86
N ALA A 408 1.38 1.52 -16.61
CA ALA A 408 2.71 1.03 -16.93
C ALA A 408 3.65 0.92 -15.72
N ASP A 409 3.12 0.51 -14.55
CA ASP A 409 3.84 0.38 -13.27
C ASP A 409 4.64 1.64 -12.87
N SER A 410 4.11 2.84 -13.18
CA SER A 410 4.84 4.11 -12.97
C SER A 410 3.99 5.24 -12.39
N SER A 411 2.73 5.34 -12.82
CA SER A 411 1.83 6.43 -12.48
C SER A 411 0.41 5.92 -12.26
N ILE A 412 -0.46 6.77 -11.72
CA ILE A 412 -1.87 6.46 -11.48
C ILE A 412 -2.75 7.44 -12.27
N GLY A 413 -3.70 6.88 -13.01
CA GLY A 413 -4.82 7.58 -13.62
C GLY A 413 -6.13 7.30 -12.89
N PHE A 414 -7.18 8.01 -13.29
CA PHE A 414 -8.50 7.89 -12.69
C PHE A 414 -9.57 7.89 -13.77
N ALA A 415 -10.55 7.00 -13.64
CA ALA A 415 -11.68 6.94 -14.55
C ALA A 415 -13.00 6.77 -13.81
N PHE A 416 -14.08 7.17 -14.47
CA PHE A 416 -15.45 6.89 -14.05
C PHE A 416 -16.15 6.03 -15.12
N VAL A 417 -16.89 5.02 -14.67
CA VAL A 417 -17.63 4.09 -15.55
C VAL A 417 -19.08 3.97 -15.07
N GLY A 418 -20.05 4.15 -15.97
CA GLY A 418 -21.46 3.92 -15.64
C GLY A 418 -21.74 2.45 -15.32
N ILE A 419 -22.42 2.17 -14.20
CA ILE A 419 -22.74 0.81 -13.77
C ILE A 419 -23.76 0.17 -14.73
N ASP A 420 -24.80 0.91 -15.12
CA ASP A 420 -25.79 0.42 -16.10
C ASP A 420 -25.16 0.04 -17.44
N ASP A 421 -24.15 0.79 -17.89
CA ASP A 421 -23.40 0.47 -19.11
C ASP A 421 -22.62 -0.83 -18.96
N LEU A 422 -21.97 -1.04 -17.81
CA LEU A 422 -21.25 -2.27 -17.51
C LEU A 422 -22.18 -3.48 -17.46
N LEU A 423 -23.32 -3.35 -16.77
CA LEU A 423 -24.32 -4.41 -16.68
C LEU A 423 -24.84 -4.77 -18.07
N ARG A 424 -25.17 -3.78 -18.91
CA ARG A 424 -25.59 -4.01 -20.32
C ARG A 424 -24.50 -4.67 -21.16
N ALA A 425 -23.23 -4.38 -20.92
CA ALA A 425 -22.11 -4.99 -21.63
C ALA A 425 -21.85 -6.45 -21.24
N MET A 426 -22.43 -6.93 -20.13
CA MET A 426 -22.29 -8.29 -19.62
C MET A 426 -23.55 -9.16 -19.82
N ALA A 427 -24.66 -8.55 -20.24
CA ALA A 427 -25.97 -9.17 -20.39
C ALA A 427 -26.07 -10.15 -21.59
#